data_AF-A0A3M1PH25-F1
#
_entry.id   AF-A0A3M1PH25-F1
#
_cell.length_a   1.000
_cell.length_b   1.000
_cell.length_c   1.000
_cell.angle_alpha   90.00
_cell.angle_beta   90.00
_cell.angle_gamma   90.00
#
_symmetry.space_group_name_H-M   'P 1'
#
loop_
_entity.id
_entity.type
_entity.pdbx_description
1 polymer ?
#
loop_
_entity_poly.entity_id
_entity_poly.type
_entity_poly.pdbx_seq_one_letter_code
_entity_poly.pdbx_strand_id
1 'polypeptide(L)'
;MSRDLLEKFAPLIAEREKLKAFEPDPLEVTMEQVLSPTEAIVNGRRTILAGTNNYMAMTFDPDAIAAAREALERFGTGTTGSRILNGTYVLHRRLEETLA
;
A
#
# COMPACT_ATOMS: atom_id res chain seq x y z
N MET A 1 3.40 36.44 -18.09
CA MET A 1 4.14 35.56 -17.16
C MET A 1 3.69 34.15 -17.43
N SER A 2 4.61 33.26 -17.82
CA SER A 2 4.27 31.85 -18.03
C SER A 2 3.98 31.24 -16.66
N ARG A 3 2.73 30.84 -16.40
CA ARG A 3 2.43 30.04 -15.21
C ARG A 3 3.13 28.70 -15.34
N ASP A 4 3.87 28.28 -14.32
CA ASP A 4 4.39 26.93 -14.28
C ASP A 4 3.25 25.92 -14.01
N LEU A 5 3.50 24.63 -14.22
CA LEU A 5 2.48 23.58 -14.07
C LEU A 5 1.99 23.41 -12.61
N LEU A 6 2.76 23.88 -11.64
CA LEU A 6 2.57 23.66 -10.21
C LEU A 6 2.03 24.87 -9.46
N GLU A 7 2.04 26.08 -10.05
CA GLU A 7 1.58 27.33 -9.43
C GLU A 7 0.16 27.22 -8.83
N LYS A 8 -0.71 26.45 -9.49
CA LYS A 8 -2.08 26.17 -9.03
C LYS A 8 -2.15 25.47 -7.66
N PHE A 9 -1.07 24.87 -7.19
CA PHE A 9 -1.00 24.18 -5.90
C PHE A 9 -0.55 25.09 -4.75
N ALA A 10 -0.16 26.34 -5.01
CA ALA A 10 0.28 27.26 -3.96
C ALA A 10 -0.70 27.38 -2.78
N PRO A 11 -2.04 27.46 -2.98
CA PRO A 11 -2.99 27.46 -1.85
C PRO A 11 -2.97 26.16 -1.05
N LEU A 12 -2.86 25.01 -1.73
CA LEU A 12 -2.82 23.70 -1.08
C LEU A 12 -1.53 23.51 -0.27
N ILE A 13 -0.39 23.97 -0.79
CA ILE A 13 0.89 23.98 -0.08
C ILE A 13 0.77 24.83 1.19
N ALA A 14 0.17 26.01 1.10
CA ALA A 14 -0.05 26.87 2.26
C ALA A 14 -0.96 26.22 3.31
N GLU A 15 -2.00 25.49 2.91
CA GLU A 15 -2.84 24.71 3.85
C GLU A 15 -2.07 23.55 4.47
N ARG A 16 -1.27 22.81 3.69
CA ARG A 16 -0.40 21.73 4.20
C ARG A 16 0.55 22.25 5.28
N GLU A 17 1.16 23.41 5.09
CA GLU A 17 2.10 23.97 6.06
C GLU A 17 1.46 24.21 7.43
N LYS A 18 0.14 24.45 7.50
CA LYS A 18 -0.59 24.56 8.77
C LYS A 18 -0.68 23.23 9.52
N LEU A 19 -0.63 22.10 8.83
CA LEU A 19 -0.70 20.76 9.44
C LEU A 19 0.58 20.42 10.22
N LYS A 20 1.70 21.07 9.94
CA LYS A 20 2.95 20.91 10.72
C LYS A 20 2.83 21.38 12.17
N ALA A 21 1.75 22.08 12.52
CA ALA A 21 1.46 22.42 13.91
C ALA A 21 1.02 21.20 14.75
N PHE A 22 0.68 20.07 14.12
CA PHE A 22 0.37 18.81 14.79
C PHE A 22 1.63 17.93 14.89
N GLU A 23 1.88 17.35 16.07
CA GLU A 23 2.96 16.39 16.27
C GLU A 23 2.41 15.00 16.69
N PRO A 24 2.62 13.95 15.88
CA PRO A 24 3.24 13.97 14.56
C PRO A 24 2.34 14.59 13.48
N ASP A 25 2.95 15.07 12.38
CA ASP A 25 2.19 15.49 11.20
C ASP A 25 1.34 14.29 10.72
N PRO A 26 0.00 14.41 10.65
CA PRO A 26 -0.87 13.31 10.29
C PRO A 26 -0.61 12.76 8.87
N LEU A 27 0.04 13.54 8.00
CA LEU A 27 0.41 13.13 6.65
C LEU A 27 1.79 12.48 6.56
N GLU A 28 2.58 12.50 7.63
CA GLU A 28 3.94 11.94 7.69
C GLU A 28 4.04 10.72 8.62
N VAL A 29 2.90 10.19 9.07
CA VAL A 29 2.86 8.96 9.90
C VAL A 29 3.50 7.80 9.14
N THR A 30 4.58 7.26 9.71
CA THR A 30 5.34 6.14 9.15
C THR A 30 5.20 4.91 10.02
N MET A 31 4.85 3.78 9.39
CA MET A 31 4.87 2.46 10.03
C MET A 31 6.30 1.91 9.93
N GLU A 32 7.13 2.13 10.93
CA GLU A 32 8.53 1.67 10.95
C GLU A 32 8.62 0.14 10.89
N GLN A 33 7.70 -0.54 11.58
CA GLN A 33 7.52 -1.99 11.51
C GLN A 33 6.03 -2.30 11.61
N VAL A 34 5.54 -3.28 10.85
CA VAL A 34 4.19 -3.83 11.03
C VAL A 34 4.35 -5.19 11.69
N LEU A 35 3.90 -5.31 12.94
CA LEU A 35 4.11 -6.49 13.79
C LEU A 35 3.02 -7.54 13.59
N SER A 36 1.79 -7.06 13.39
CA SER A 36 0.60 -7.89 13.18
C SER A 36 -0.45 -7.08 12.41
N PRO A 37 -1.59 -7.67 12.03
CA PRO A 37 -2.71 -6.94 11.44
C PRO A 37 -3.22 -5.76 12.28
N THR A 38 -2.95 -5.76 13.59
CA THR A 38 -3.49 -4.79 14.55
C THR A 38 -2.41 -4.01 15.29
N GLU A 39 -1.12 -4.22 15.01
CA GLU A 39 -0.02 -3.58 15.74
C GLU A 39 1.15 -3.21 14.84
N ALA A 40 1.72 -2.03 15.09
CA ALA A 40 2.92 -1.53 14.43
C ALA A 40 3.84 -0.76 15.39
N ILE A 41 5.07 -0.51 14.95
CA ILE A 41 5.94 0.51 15.53
C ILE A 41 5.75 1.80 14.74
N VAL A 42 5.30 2.85 15.44
CA VAL A 42 5.06 4.20 14.89
C VAL A 42 5.77 5.20 15.79
N ASN A 43 6.72 5.96 15.23
CA ASN A 43 7.57 6.90 15.97
C ASN A 43 8.24 6.24 17.19
N GLY A 44 8.85 5.07 16.98
CA GLY A 44 9.48 4.24 18.01
C GLY A 44 8.53 3.62 19.04
N ARG A 45 7.20 3.73 18.88
CA ARG A 45 6.21 3.23 19.86
C ARG A 45 5.36 2.09 19.29
N ARG A 46 5.18 1.03 20.07
CA ARG A 46 4.18 -0.01 19.78
C ARG A 46 2.78 0.57 19.86
N THR A 47 2.03 0.49 18.77
CA THR A 47 0.78 1.20 18.55
C THR A 47 -0.27 0.25 17.99
N ILE A 48 -1.49 0.30 18.54
CA ILE A 48 -2.65 -0.42 17.98
C ILE A 48 -3.09 0.27 16.69
N LEU A 49 -3.26 -0.51 15.63
CA LEU A 49 -3.75 -0.07 14.35
C LEU A 49 -5.29 -0.14 14.31
N ALA A 50 -5.93 1.03 14.38
CA ALA A 50 -7.39 1.17 14.27
C ALA A 50 -7.82 2.01 13.05
N GLY A 51 -6.89 2.36 12.15
CA GLY A 51 -7.13 3.17 10.95
C GLY A 51 -6.79 2.45 9.65
N THR A 52 -6.99 1.13 9.59
CA THR A 52 -6.67 0.31 8.39
C THR A 52 -7.95 -0.22 7.74
N ASN A 53 -7.84 -0.59 6.47
CA ASN A 53 -8.90 -1.32 5.76
C ASN A 53 -8.73 -2.84 5.83
N ASN A 54 -7.90 -3.35 6.75
CA ASN A 54 -7.59 -4.77 6.88
C ASN A 54 -8.63 -5.52 7.71
N TYR A 55 -9.90 -5.46 7.31
CA TYR A 55 -11.04 -5.94 8.09
C TYR A 55 -10.95 -7.42 8.50
N MET A 56 -10.38 -8.25 7.61
CA MET A 56 -10.29 -9.70 7.78
C MET A 56 -8.88 -10.17 8.16
N ALA A 57 -7.96 -9.25 8.47
CA ALA A 57 -6.59 -9.56 8.88
C ALA A 57 -5.76 -10.39 7.87
N MET A 58 -6.17 -10.46 6.60
CA MET A 58 -5.60 -11.38 5.60
C MET A 58 -4.16 -11.06 5.20
N THR A 59 -3.64 -9.87 5.51
CA THR A 59 -2.27 -9.48 5.15
C THR A 59 -1.19 -10.29 5.88
N PHE A 60 -1.53 -10.94 7.00
CA PHE A 60 -0.65 -11.86 7.73
C PHE A 60 -1.16 -13.30 7.72
N ASP A 61 -2.14 -13.61 6.86
CA ASP A 61 -2.60 -14.99 6.69
C ASP A 61 -1.43 -15.87 6.20
N PRO A 62 -1.11 -16.99 6.89
CA PRO A 62 0.06 -17.80 6.59
C PRO A 62 -0.02 -18.44 5.20
N ASP A 63 -1.21 -18.83 4.75
CA ASP A 63 -1.42 -19.45 3.44
C ASP A 63 -1.25 -18.43 2.32
N ALA A 64 -1.77 -17.20 2.52
CA ALA A 64 -1.58 -16.09 1.58
C ALA A 64 -0.09 -15.70 1.42
N ILE A 65 0.66 -15.59 2.52
CA ILE A 65 2.10 -15.31 2.48
C ILE A 65 2.86 -16.43 1.77
N ALA A 66 2.55 -17.69 2.07
CA ALA A 66 3.19 -18.84 1.42
C ALA A 66 2.92 -18.85 -0.09
N ALA A 67 1.67 -18.63 -0.50
CA ALA A 67 1.28 -18.55 -1.91
C ALA A 67 1.99 -17.41 -2.64
N ALA A 68 2.16 -16.24 -2.01
CA ALA A 68 2.89 -15.11 -2.59
C ALA A 68 4.38 -15.44 -2.79
N ARG A 69 5.04 -16.09 -1.82
CA ARG A 69 6.44 -16.53 -1.94
C ARG A 69 6.63 -17.55 -3.06
N GLU A 70 5.72 -18.53 -3.16
CA GLU A 70 5.73 -19.51 -4.25
C GLU A 70 5.55 -18.83 -5.61
N ALA A 71 4.62 -17.87 -5.70
CA ALA A 71 4.39 -17.15 -6.95
C ALA A 71 5.62 -16.35 -7.39
N LEU A 72 6.32 -15.70 -6.46
CA LEU A 72 7.57 -14.98 -6.75
C LEU A 72 8.66 -15.91 -7.30
N GLU A 73 8.84 -17.09 -6.69
CA GLU A 73 9.83 -18.06 -7.14
C GLU A 73 9.50 -18.61 -8.54
N ARG A 74 8.21 -18.90 -8.80
CA ARG A 74 7.79 -19.57 -10.04
C ARG A 74 7.57 -18.62 -11.22
N PHE A 75 7.14 -17.40 -10.95
CA PHE A 75 6.65 -16.46 -11.97
C PHE A 75 7.43 -15.14 -12.00
N GLY A 76 8.37 -14.93 -11.08
CA GLY A 76 9.13 -13.69 -10.96
C GLY A 76 8.30 -12.54 -10.39
N THR A 77 8.85 -11.32 -10.47
CA THR A 77 8.30 -10.13 -9.79
C THR A 77 7.18 -9.44 -10.56
N GLY A 78 6.84 -9.88 -11.77
CA GLY A 78 5.79 -9.25 -12.56
C GLY A 78 5.74 -9.73 -14.00
N THR A 79 4.67 -9.37 -14.70
CA THR A 79 4.35 -9.87 -16.04
C THR A 79 4.87 -9.02 -17.19
N THR A 80 5.28 -7.78 -16.90
CA THR A 80 5.79 -6.76 -17.85
C THR A 80 4.91 -6.53 -19.10
N GLY A 81 3.62 -6.87 -19.02
CA GLY A 81 2.71 -6.78 -20.16
C GLY A 81 1.24 -6.66 -19.73
N SER A 82 0.43 -6.10 -20.63
CA SER A 82 -1.01 -6.00 -20.42
C SER A 82 -1.69 -7.38 -20.54
N ARG A 83 -2.89 -7.52 -19.96
CA ARG A 83 -3.68 -8.76 -20.02
C ARG A 83 -4.06 -9.18 -21.47
N ILE A 84 -4.15 -8.22 -22.39
CA ILE A 84 -4.49 -8.44 -23.82
C ILE A 84 -3.25 -8.91 -24.63
N LEU A 85 -2.04 -8.69 -24.11
CA LEU A 85 -0.79 -9.13 -24.71
C LEU A 85 -0.19 -10.28 -23.88
N ASN A 86 1.06 -10.17 -23.44
CA ASN A 86 1.80 -11.21 -22.73
C ASN A 86 1.55 -11.25 -21.20
N GLY A 87 0.59 -10.46 -20.68
CA GLY A 87 0.42 -10.25 -19.25
C GLY A 87 -0.42 -11.29 -18.50
N THR A 88 -0.98 -12.30 -19.17
CA THR A 88 -1.88 -13.28 -18.53
C THR A 88 -1.13 -14.57 -18.16
N TYR A 89 -0.71 -14.68 -16.90
CA TYR A 89 -0.29 -15.95 -16.30
C TYR A 89 -1.48 -16.77 -15.80
N VAL A 90 -1.25 -18.07 -15.59
CA VAL A 90 -2.26 -19.02 -15.07
C VAL A 90 -2.94 -18.54 -13.77
N LEU A 91 -2.20 -17.87 -12.88
CA LEU A 91 -2.75 -17.37 -11.61
C LEU A 91 -3.85 -16.32 -11.80
N HIS A 92 -3.79 -15.51 -12.86
CA HIS A 92 -4.85 -14.55 -13.16
C HIS A 92 -6.15 -15.25 -13.53
N ARG A 93 -6.08 -16.32 -14.32
CA ARG A 93 -7.26 -17.12 -14.70
C ARG A 93 -7.87 -17.83 -13.50
N ARG A 94 -7.03 -18.42 -12.64
CA ARG A 94 -7.51 -19.05 -11.39
C ARG A 94 -8.19 -18.05 -10.46
N LEU A 95 -7.66 -16.83 -10.37
CA LEU A 95 -8.31 -15.76 -9.61
C LEU A 95 -9.68 -15.41 -10.20
N GLU A 96 -9.76 -15.23 -11.52
CA GLU A 96 -11.03 -14.96 -12.22
C GLU A 96 -12.06 -16.09 -11.97
N GLU A 97 -11.63 -17.35 -12.04
CA GLU A 97 -12.47 -18.52 -11.75
C GLU A 97 -12.92 -18.58 -10.29
N THR A 98 -12.08 -18.16 -9.34
CA THR A 98 -12.40 -18.15 -7.90
C THR A 98 -13.42 -17.07 -7.53
N LEU A 99 -13.44 -15.96 -8.29
CA LEU A 99 -14.34 -14.84 -8.06
C LEU A 99 -15.71 -15.00 -8.73
N ALA A 100 -15.80 -15.85 -9.77
CA ALA A 100 -17.01 -16.08 -10.56
C ALA A 100 -18.01 -16.99 -9.81
#